data_AF-A0A1H0K387-F1
#
_entry.id   AF-A0A1H0K387-F1
#
_cell.length_a   1.000
_cell.length_b   1.000
_cell.length_c   1.000
_cell.angle_alpha   90.00
_cell.angle_beta   90.00
_cell.angle_gamma   90.00
#
_symmetry.space_group_name_H-M   'P 1'
#
loop_
_entity.id
_entity.type
_entity.pdbx_description
1 polymer ?
#
loop_
_entity_poly.entity_id
_entity_poly.type
_entity_poly.pdbx_seq_one_letter_code
_entity_poly.pdbx_strand_id
1 'polypeptide(L)'
;MARLYLCLLLVLCCIDSLAQRRLVVVDMDLLVPVAGANVVSRQGVQTTDSMGVVYVAKDSKTITISHVNYESLILNLNKEEGDTIYMLSKLLNLQEVLVLGKGKLPDYRELNKGFQLDKTEAQLVGADPSKAASFDLGKVISALIPKKWRPGYKKAQRKKRLKEILEEY
;
A
#
# COMPACT_ATOMS: atom_id res chain seq x y z
N MET A 1 28.44 50.01 3.14
CA MET A 1 28.18 49.02 2.06
C MET A 1 27.99 47.60 2.58
N ALA A 2 28.96 46.99 3.26
CA ALA A 2 28.86 45.59 3.72
C ALA A 2 27.64 45.29 4.63
N ARG A 3 27.26 46.23 5.52
CA ARG A 3 26.09 46.07 6.40
C ARG A 3 24.76 46.02 5.64
N LEU A 4 24.63 46.76 4.55
CA LEU A 4 23.43 46.75 3.70
C LEU A 4 23.32 45.45 2.90
N TYR A 5 24.44 44.94 2.39
CA TYR A 5 24.50 43.64 1.72
C TYR A 5 24.14 42.48 2.65
N LEU A 6 24.62 42.52 3.90
CA LEU A 6 24.29 41.51 4.90
C LEU A 6 22.81 41.54 5.28
N CYS A 7 22.23 42.74 5.44
CA CYS A 7 20.79 42.88 5.68
C CYS A 7 19.97 42.35 4.50
N LEU A 8 20.39 42.65 3.26
CA LEU A 8 19.70 42.18 2.05
C LEU A 8 19.75 40.65 1.91
N LEU A 9 20.90 40.02 2.19
CA LEU A 9 21.03 38.56 2.24
C LEU A 9 20.13 37.93 3.31
N LEU A 10 20.05 38.54 4.50
CA LEU A 10 19.17 38.08 5.57
C LEU A 10 17.70 38.12 5.15
N VAL A 11 17.26 39.21 4.51
CA VAL A 11 15.89 39.36 4.03
C VAL A 11 15.56 38.31 2.95
N LEU A 12 16.46 38.07 1.99
CA LEU A 12 16.27 37.02 0.99
C LEU A 12 16.11 35.62 1.63
N CYS A 13 16.93 35.30 2.62
CA CYS A 13 16.85 34.00 3.30
C CYS A 13 15.55 33.84 4.12
N CYS A 14 15.02 34.92 4.69
CA CYS A 14 13.74 34.90 5.39
C CYS A 14 12.54 34.65 4.46
N ILE A 15 12.60 35.10 3.20
CA ILE A 15 11.51 34.90 2.23
C ILE A 15 11.32 33.41 1.90
N ASP A 16 12.42 32.65 1.79
CA ASP A 16 12.37 31.20 1.55
C ASP A 16 11.73 30.43 2.71
N SER A 17 11.96 30.87 3.95
CA SER A 17 11.31 30.30 5.13
C SER A 17 9.82 30.59 5.19
N LEU A 18 9.38 31.75 4.71
CA LEU A 18 7.96 32.14 4.69
C LEU A 18 7.15 31.36 3.63
N ALA A 19 7.83 30.78 2.64
CA ALA A 19 7.21 30.01 1.56
C ALA A 19 6.84 28.56 1.95
N GLN A 20 6.78 28.23 3.24
CA GLN A 20 6.43 26.89 3.73
C GLN A 20 5.00 26.86 4.31
N ARG A 21 4.25 25.83 3.95
CA ARG A 21 2.95 25.48 4.50
C ARG A 21 3.13 24.42 5.58
N ARG A 22 2.57 24.67 6.76
CA ARG A 22 2.55 23.71 7.87
C ARG A 22 1.37 22.76 7.68
N LEU A 23 1.62 21.47 7.74
CA LEU A 23 0.58 20.44 7.69
C LEU A 23 0.66 19.59 8.96
N VAL A 24 -0.49 19.09 9.41
CA VAL A 24 -0.60 18.21 10.57
C VAL A 24 -1.28 16.92 10.14
N VAL A 25 -0.60 15.79 10.31
CA VAL A 25 -1.12 14.46 9.98
C VAL A 25 -1.69 13.82 11.23
N VAL A 26 -2.94 13.39 11.15
CA VAL A 26 -3.74 12.94 12.28
C VAL A 26 -4.47 11.65 11.90
N ASP A 27 -4.60 10.74 12.86
CA ASP A 27 -5.44 9.54 12.73
C ASP A 27 -6.92 9.97 12.67
N MET A 28 -7.64 9.53 11.64
CA MET A 28 -9.05 9.86 11.46
C MET A 28 -9.94 9.37 12.62
N ASP A 29 -9.61 8.22 13.22
CA ASP A 29 -10.47 7.58 14.21
C ASP A 29 -10.21 8.11 15.62
N LEU A 30 -8.94 8.19 15.99
CA LEU A 30 -8.50 8.57 17.33
C LEU A 30 -8.25 10.07 17.48
N LEU A 31 -8.17 10.81 16.36
CA LEU A 31 -7.78 12.22 16.32
C LEU A 31 -6.43 12.50 17.01
N VAL A 32 -5.53 11.50 16.97
CA VAL A 32 -4.18 11.56 17.54
C VAL A 32 -3.17 11.86 16.43
N PRO A 33 -2.14 12.69 16.66
CA PRO A 33 -1.11 12.95 15.67
C PRO A 33 -0.36 11.68 15.25
N VAL A 34 -0.11 11.56 13.95
CA VAL A 34 0.64 10.45 13.38
C VAL A 34 2.11 10.85 13.22
N ALA A 35 2.95 10.35 14.12
CA ALA A 35 4.41 10.50 14.01
C ALA A 35 4.99 9.49 13.02
N GLY A 36 6.06 9.88 12.32
CA GLY A 36 6.80 8.95 11.44
C GLY A 36 6.16 8.69 10.07
N ALA A 37 5.08 9.39 9.71
CA ALA A 37 4.53 9.36 8.36
C ALA A 37 5.48 10.03 7.36
N ASN A 38 5.71 9.36 6.22
CA ASN A 38 6.53 9.86 5.13
C ASN A 38 5.67 10.70 4.18
N VAL A 39 6.10 11.93 3.96
CA VAL A 39 5.46 12.91 3.09
C VAL A 39 6.39 13.20 1.92
N VAL A 40 5.99 12.72 0.76
CA VAL A 40 6.69 12.92 -0.50
C VAL A 40 6.10 14.15 -1.18
N SER A 41 6.94 15.13 -1.44
CA SER A 41 6.59 16.35 -2.17
C SER A 41 7.61 16.59 -3.29
N ARG A 42 7.43 17.67 -4.05
CA ARG A 42 8.41 18.08 -5.08
C ARG A 42 9.80 18.35 -4.48
N GLN A 43 9.88 18.82 -3.24
CA GLN A 43 11.15 19.13 -2.56
C GLN A 43 11.89 17.86 -2.07
N GLY A 44 11.23 16.71 -2.08
CA GLY A 44 11.77 15.45 -1.59
C GLY A 44 10.87 14.79 -0.55
N VAL A 45 11.47 13.91 0.24
CA VAL A 45 10.79 13.13 1.28
C VAL A 45 11.09 13.75 2.64
N GLN A 46 10.04 14.05 3.40
CA GLN A 46 10.14 14.44 4.80
C GLN A 46 9.35 13.47 5.67
N THR A 47 9.71 13.39 6.94
CA THR A 47 9.00 12.58 7.93
C THR A 47 8.35 13.50 8.95
N THR A 48 7.14 13.18 9.35
CA THR A 48 6.40 13.92 10.38
C THR A 48 7.06 13.75 11.75
N ASP A 49 7.08 14.84 12.53
CA ASP A 49 7.56 14.85 13.91
C ASP A 49 6.60 14.12 14.86
N SER A 50 6.97 13.96 16.12
CA SER A 50 6.18 13.45 17.26
C SER A 50 4.77 14.06 17.37
N MET A 51 4.60 15.30 16.95
CA MET A 51 3.31 16.02 16.92
C MET A 51 2.55 15.86 15.59
N GLY A 52 3.00 14.98 14.69
CA GLY A 52 2.41 14.78 13.37
C GLY A 52 2.63 15.95 12.40
N VAL A 53 3.53 16.88 12.73
CA VAL A 53 3.75 18.11 11.94
C VAL A 53 4.78 17.87 10.84
N VAL A 54 4.52 18.44 9.66
CA VAL A 54 5.47 18.53 8.55
C VAL A 54 5.37 19.90 7.87
N TYR A 55 6.47 20.36 7.25
CA TYR A 55 6.50 21.60 6.49
C TYR A 55 6.75 21.31 5.01
N VAL A 56 5.82 21.72 4.17
CA VAL A 56 5.88 21.51 2.72
C VAL A 56 5.95 22.85 2.01
N ALA A 57 6.69 22.93 0.91
CA ALA A 57 6.68 24.09 0.02
C ALA A 57 5.25 24.54 -0.33
N LYS A 58 4.98 25.85 -0.25
CA LYS A 58 3.70 26.43 -0.65
C LYS A 58 3.41 26.27 -2.15
N ASP A 59 4.43 26.07 -2.99
CA ASP A 59 4.27 25.80 -4.43
C ASP A 59 4.01 24.30 -4.74
N SER A 60 4.02 23.42 -3.73
CA SER A 60 3.72 22.01 -3.92
C SER A 60 2.23 21.82 -4.22
N LYS A 61 1.93 21.33 -5.43
CA LYS A 61 0.54 21.05 -5.84
C LYS A 61 0.02 19.73 -5.31
N THR A 62 0.90 18.72 -5.28
CA THR A 62 0.54 17.35 -4.92
C THR A 62 1.52 16.83 -3.89
N ILE A 63 1.00 16.14 -2.89
CA ILE A 63 1.79 15.41 -1.90
C ILE A 63 1.28 13.98 -1.78
N THR A 64 2.20 13.07 -1.50
CA THR A 64 1.88 11.67 -1.22
C THR A 64 2.29 11.35 0.21
N ILE A 65 1.37 10.86 1.01
CA ILE A 65 1.58 10.54 2.42
C ILE A 65 1.48 9.03 2.59
N SER A 66 2.43 8.46 3.30
CA SER A 66 2.51 7.01 3.52
C SER A 66 2.98 6.70 4.93
N HIS A 67 2.39 5.66 5.50
CA HIS A 67 2.79 5.11 6.79
C HIS A 67 2.54 3.59 6.79
N VAL A 68 3.21 2.86 7.69
CA VAL A 68 3.10 1.40 7.75
C VAL A 68 1.66 0.99 8.11
N ASN A 69 1.08 1.62 9.13
CA ASN A 69 -0.23 1.26 9.69
C ASN A 69 -1.44 1.98 9.06
N TYR A 70 -1.21 2.96 8.18
CA TYR A 70 -2.28 3.75 7.57
C TYR A 70 -2.28 3.63 6.06
N GLU A 71 -3.44 3.86 5.46
CA GLU A 71 -3.61 3.91 4.01
C GLU A 71 -2.81 5.05 3.38
N SER A 72 -2.20 4.77 2.23
CA SER A 72 -1.44 5.79 1.51
C SER A 72 -2.40 6.75 0.79
N LEU A 73 -2.12 8.03 0.91
CA LEU A 73 -2.98 9.09 0.41
C LEU A 73 -2.21 9.96 -0.59
N ILE A 74 -2.85 10.34 -1.69
CA ILE A 74 -2.33 11.33 -2.63
C ILE A 74 -3.28 12.52 -2.60
N LEU A 75 -2.77 13.67 -2.17
CA LEU A 75 -3.57 14.89 -2.01
C LEU A 75 -3.14 15.98 -2.97
N ASN A 76 -4.12 16.73 -3.45
CA ASN A 76 -3.89 17.97 -4.17
C ASN A 76 -4.11 19.15 -3.21
N LEU A 77 -3.02 19.80 -2.82
CA LEU A 77 -3.02 20.88 -1.83
C LEU A 77 -3.78 22.13 -2.28
N ASN A 78 -4.08 22.27 -3.58
CA ASN A 78 -4.89 23.37 -4.10
C ASN A 78 -6.39 23.13 -3.94
N LYS A 79 -6.81 21.88 -3.72
CA LYS A 79 -8.22 21.50 -3.54
C LYS A 79 -8.59 21.30 -2.06
N GLU A 80 -7.61 20.95 -1.25
CA GLU A 80 -7.76 20.78 0.19
C GLU A 80 -7.71 22.16 0.90
N GLU A 81 -8.83 22.60 1.46
CA GLU A 81 -8.91 23.87 2.19
C GLU A 81 -8.29 23.81 3.61
N GLY A 82 -7.90 22.61 4.08
CA GLY A 82 -7.37 22.39 5.42
C GLY A 82 -5.86 22.13 5.48
N ASP A 83 -5.26 22.46 6.62
CA ASP A 83 -3.88 22.10 6.97
C ASP A 83 -3.78 20.78 7.76
N THR A 84 -4.93 20.21 8.13
CA THR A 84 -5.02 18.92 8.82
C THR A 84 -5.34 17.82 7.84
N ILE A 85 -4.55 16.76 7.86
CA ILE A 85 -4.67 15.61 6.98
C ILE A 85 -5.03 14.40 7.80
N TYR A 86 -6.16 13.78 7.48
CA TYR A 86 -6.64 12.60 8.16
C TYR A 86 -6.16 11.35 7.43
N MET A 87 -5.49 10.46 8.17
CA MET A 87 -5.09 9.15 7.68
C MET A 87 -6.06 8.08 8.19
N LEU A 88 -6.43 7.16 7.32
CA LEU A 88 -7.28 6.02 7.65
C LEU A 88 -6.43 4.82 8.05
N SER A 89 -6.74 4.18 9.18
CA SER A 89 -6.02 3.00 9.64
C SER A 89 -6.27 1.79 8.73
N LYS A 90 -5.21 1.06 8.34
CA LYS A 90 -5.32 -0.16 7.50
C LYS A 90 -6.04 -1.32 8.20
N LEU A 91 -6.03 -1.33 9.53
CA LEU A 91 -6.60 -2.43 10.31
C LEU A 91 -8.14 -2.39 10.32
N LEU A 92 -8.74 -1.26 9.93
CA LEU A 92 -10.16 -1.16 9.66
C LEU A 92 -10.41 -1.61 8.22
N ASN A 93 -10.58 -2.91 8.04
CA ASN A 93 -11.23 -3.43 6.82
C ASN A 93 -12.56 -2.69 6.66
N LEU A 94 -12.70 -1.93 5.58
CA LEU A 94 -13.94 -1.25 5.21
C LEU A 94 -15.10 -2.26 5.30
N GLN A 95 -16.04 -2.00 6.20
CA GLN A 95 -17.22 -2.84 6.33
C GLN A 95 -18.05 -2.63 5.06
N GLU A 96 -18.20 -3.69 4.26
CA GLU A 96 -18.96 -3.67 3.01
C GLU A 96 -20.39 -3.20 3.29
N VAL A 97 -20.78 -2.05 2.72
CA VAL A 97 -22.15 -1.52 2.86
C VAL A 97 -22.98 -2.07 1.72
N LEU A 98 -23.84 -3.05 2.02
CA LEU A 98 -24.85 -3.56 1.08
C LEU A 98 -25.97 -2.51 0.91
N VAL A 99 -25.92 -1.78 -0.20
CA VAL A 99 -27.02 -0.89 -0.61
C VAL A 99 -28.15 -1.74 -1.18
N LEU A 100 -29.14 -2.04 -0.36
CA LEU A 100 -30.36 -2.72 -0.80
C LEU A 100 -31.29 -1.70 -1.45
N GLY A 101 -31.29 -1.66 -2.79
CA GLY A 101 -32.27 -0.90 -3.55
C GLY A 101 -33.69 -1.39 -3.27
N LYS A 102 -34.68 -0.48 -3.34
CA LYS A 102 -36.11 -0.82 -3.24
C LYS A 102 -36.59 -1.43 -4.56
N GLY A 103 -36.15 -2.66 -4.81
CA GLY A 103 -36.50 -3.48 -5.97
C GLY A 103 -36.33 -4.94 -5.60
N LYS A 104 -37.12 -5.83 -6.21
CA LYS A 104 -37.23 -7.27 -5.86
C LYS A 104 -35.87 -7.84 -5.41
N LEU A 105 -35.84 -8.39 -4.19
CA LEU A 105 -34.65 -9.01 -3.59
C LEU A 105 -33.92 -9.83 -4.65
N PRO A 106 -32.69 -9.46 -5.06
CA PRO A 106 -31.85 -10.37 -5.80
C PRO A 106 -31.54 -11.54 -4.87
N ASP A 107 -31.73 -12.77 -5.36
CA ASP A 107 -31.44 -13.98 -4.59
C ASP A 107 -29.94 -14.00 -4.26
N TYR A 108 -29.60 -13.67 -3.01
CA TYR A 108 -28.23 -13.61 -2.50
C TYR A 108 -27.47 -14.94 -2.65
N ARG A 109 -28.17 -16.03 -2.97
CA ARG A 109 -27.56 -17.33 -3.30
C ARG A 109 -26.82 -17.33 -4.65
N GLU A 110 -27.16 -16.45 -5.59
CA GLU A 110 -26.51 -16.40 -6.90
C GLU A 110 -25.24 -15.57 -6.90
N LEU A 111 -25.16 -14.50 -6.09
CA LEU A 111 -23.93 -13.73 -5.89
C LEU A 111 -22.82 -14.57 -5.21
N ASN A 112 -23.20 -15.44 -4.27
CA ASN A 112 -22.26 -16.38 -3.64
C ASN A 112 -21.75 -17.49 -4.57
N LYS A 113 -22.38 -17.73 -5.74
CA LYS A 113 -21.85 -18.67 -6.74
C LYS A 113 -20.64 -18.12 -7.48
N GLY A 114 -20.48 -16.79 -7.56
CA GLY A 114 -19.27 -16.16 -8.13
C GLY A 114 -18.03 -16.27 -7.24
N PHE A 115 -18.21 -16.55 -5.95
CA PHE A 115 -17.12 -16.74 -4.97
C PHE A 115 -16.80 -18.20 -4.66
N GLN A 116 -17.66 -19.14 -5.08
CA GLN A 116 -17.35 -20.56 -4.97
C GLN A 116 -16.58 -20.97 -6.22
N LEU A 117 -15.25 -21.04 -6.08
CA LEU A 117 -14.42 -21.75 -7.03
C LEU A 117 -15.04 -23.14 -7.25
N ASP A 118 -15.38 -23.40 -8.50
CA ASP A 118 -16.04 -24.62 -8.89
C ASP A 118 -15.14 -25.80 -8.50
N LYS A 119 -15.71 -26.88 -7.96
CA LYS A 119 -14.93 -27.97 -7.34
C LYS A 119 -13.92 -28.62 -8.31
N THR A 120 -14.17 -28.46 -9.60
CA THR A 120 -13.30 -28.84 -10.72
C THR A 120 -12.05 -27.98 -10.81
N GLU A 121 -12.14 -26.67 -10.56
CA GLU A 121 -10.99 -25.75 -10.53
C GLU A 121 -10.19 -25.90 -9.22
N ALA A 122 -10.84 -26.20 -8.10
CA ALA A 122 -10.19 -26.47 -6.82
C ALA A 122 -9.34 -27.77 -6.84
N GLN A 123 -9.78 -28.78 -7.60
CA GLN A 123 -8.99 -30.02 -7.81
C GLN A 123 -7.78 -29.79 -8.73
N LEU A 124 -7.88 -28.89 -9.71
CA LEU A 124 -6.73 -28.50 -10.54
C LEU A 124 -5.66 -27.71 -9.76
N VAL A 125 -6.06 -27.04 -8.67
CA VAL A 125 -5.17 -26.32 -7.74
C VAL A 125 -4.70 -27.20 -6.57
N GLY A 126 -5.21 -28.44 -6.44
CA GLY A 126 -4.73 -29.43 -5.47
C GLY A 126 -4.94 -29.04 -4.01
N ALA A 127 -6.01 -28.31 -3.71
CA ALA A 127 -6.32 -27.85 -2.35
C ALA A 127 -7.49 -28.66 -1.76
N ASP A 128 -7.20 -29.49 -0.75
CA ASP A 128 -8.21 -30.17 0.06
C ASP A 128 -9.14 -29.14 0.74
N PRO A 129 -10.46 -29.36 0.72
CA PRO A 129 -11.46 -28.39 1.17
C PRO A 129 -11.54 -28.19 2.70
N SER A 130 -10.69 -28.84 3.50
CA SER A 130 -10.70 -28.74 4.97
C SER A 130 -9.75 -27.66 5.54
N LYS A 131 -9.09 -26.87 4.69
CA LYS A 131 -8.18 -25.78 5.10
C LYS A 131 -8.48 -24.44 4.41
N ALA A 132 -9.75 -24.09 4.27
CA ALA A 132 -10.24 -22.90 3.57
C ALA A 132 -10.04 -21.56 4.33
N ALA A 133 -8.89 -21.36 5.00
CA ALA A 133 -8.58 -20.10 5.70
C ALA A 133 -7.15 -19.58 5.46
N SER A 134 -6.46 -20.07 4.42
CA SER A 134 -5.13 -19.57 4.07
C SER A 134 -4.96 -19.48 2.56
N PHE A 135 -5.14 -18.28 2.01
CA PHE A 135 -4.72 -17.94 0.65
C PHE A 135 -3.19 -18.00 0.58
N ASP A 136 -2.65 -19.08 0.02
CA ASP A 136 -1.21 -19.33 -0.05
C ASP A 136 -0.62 -18.71 -1.34
N LEU A 137 -0.44 -17.39 -1.32
CA LEU A 137 0.14 -16.60 -2.43
C LEU A 137 1.49 -17.15 -2.90
N GLY A 138 2.27 -17.78 -2.01
CA GLY A 138 3.55 -18.40 -2.35
C GLY A 138 3.42 -19.54 -3.36
N LYS A 139 2.36 -20.35 -3.28
CA LYS A 139 2.11 -21.45 -4.23
C LYS A 139 1.72 -20.91 -5.60
N VAL A 140 0.87 -19.89 -5.66
CA VAL A 140 0.44 -19.25 -6.91
C VAL A 140 1.64 -18.63 -7.64
N ILE A 141 2.49 -17.90 -6.91
CA ILE A 141 3.72 -17.33 -7.46
C ILE A 141 4.68 -18.45 -7.93
N SER A 142 4.83 -19.53 -7.16
CA SER A 142 5.68 -20.66 -7.56
C SER A 142 5.18 -21.39 -8.82
N ALA A 143 3.86 -21.40 -9.06
CA ALA A 143 3.23 -22.00 -10.23
C ALA A 143 3.53 -21.21 -11.51
N LEU A 144 3.58 -19.88 -11.41
CA LEU A 144 3.90 -18.98 -12.52
C LEU A 144 5.39 -18.99 -12.90
N ILE A 145 6.28 -19.36 -11.97
CA ILE A 145 7.73 -19.44 -12.22
C ILE A 145 8.05 -20.70 -13.05
N PRO A 146 8.78 -20.55 -14.18
CA PRO A 146 9.14 -21.67 -15.03
C PRO A 146 9.95 -22.73 -14.26
N LYS A 147 9.60 -24.01 -14.44
CA LYS A 147 10.12 -25.15 -13.66
C LYS A 147 11.65 -25.18 -13.53
N LYS A 148 12.37 -24.68 -14.54
CA LYS A 148 13.84 -24.55 -14.58
C LYS A 148 14.44 -23.68 -13.46
N TRP A 149 13.67 -22.75 -12.89
CA TRP A 149 14.13 -21.76 -11.91
C TRP A 149 13.69 -22.10 -10.49
N ARG A 150 12.98 -23.21 -10.30
CA ARG A 150 12.55 -23.68 -8.98
C ARG A 150 13.72 -24.29 -8.21
N PRO A 151 13.91 -23.95 -6.92
CA PRO A 151 14.94 -24.57 -6.09
C PRO A 151 14.72 -26.09 -6.05
N GLY A 152 15.76 -26.87 -6.38
CA GLY A 152 15.70 -28.34 -6.40
C GLY A 152 15.49 -29.00 -7.78
N TYR A 153 15.20 -28.25 -8.84
CA TYR A 153 14.97 -28.79 -10.19
C TYR A 153 16.13 -29.66 -10.72
N LYS A 154 17.38 -29.21 -10.53
CA LYS A 154 18.59 -29.95 -10.96
C LYS A 154 18.77 -31.28 -10.22
N LYS A 155 18.35 -31.37 -8.95
CA LYS A 155 18.44 -32.59 -8.14
C LYS A 155 17.37 -33.61 -8.56
N ALA A 156 16.19 -33.14 -8.96
CA ALA A 156 15.12 -33.98 -9.49
C ALA A 156 15.48 -34.59 -10.87
N GLN A 157 16.12 -33.82 -11.76
CA GLN A 157 16.59 -34.36 -13.04
C GLN A 157 17.68 -35.44 -12.87
N ARG A 158 18.61 -35.24 -11.92
CA ARG A 158 19.63 -36.28 -11.61
C ARG A 158 18.99 -37.59 -11.14
N LYS A 159 17.97 -37.53 -10.29
CA LYS A 159 17.26 -38.73 -9.83
C LYS A 159 16.47 -39.44 -10.95
N LYS A 160 15.92 -38.70 -11.92
CA LYS A 160 15.24 -39.30 -13.07
C LYS A 160 16.21 -40.03 -13.99
N ARG A 161 17.33 -39.39 -14.33
CA ARG A 161 18.39 -40.04 -15.13
C ARG A 161 18.95 -41.30 -14.45
N LEU A 162 19.13 -41.25 -13.13
CA LEU A 162 19.56 -42.43 -12.37
C LEU A 162 18.53 -43.57 -12.37
N LYS A 163 17.23 -43.25 -12.42
CA LYS A 163 16.18 -44.27 -12.53
C LYS A 163 16.09 -44.86 -13.93
N GLU A 164 16.20 -44.02 -14.96
CA GLU A 164 16.26 -44.48 -16.35
C GLU A 164 17.44 -45.43 -16.57
N ILE A 165 18.63 -45.10 -16.05
CA ILE A 165 19.81 -46.00 -16.09
C ILE A 165 19.58 -47.31 -15.31
N LEU A 166 18.74 -47.29 -14.26
CA LEU A 166 18.46 -48.48 -13.44
C LEU A 166 17.39 -49.39 -14.06
N GLU A 167 16.49 -48.83 -14.86
CA GLU A 167 15.44 -49.55 -15.59
C GLU A 167 15.94 -50.11 -16.94
N GLU A 168 17.05 -49.59 -17.47
CA GLU A 168 17.72 -50.06 -18.69
C GLU A 168 18.70 -51.25 -18.43
N TYR A 169 18.86 -51.66 -17.16
CA TYR A 169 19.59 -52.87 -16.73
C TYR A 169 18.63 -54.02 -16.42
#